data_AF-A0AB74D2W2-F1
#
_entry.id   AF-A0AB74D2W2-F1
#
_cell.length_a   1.000
_cell.length_b   1.000
_cell.length_c   1.000
_cell.angle_alpha   90.00
_cell.angle_beta   90.00
_cell.angle_gamma   90.00
#
_symmetry.space_group_name_H-M   'P 1'
#
loop_
_entity.id
_entity.type
_entity.pdbx_description
1 polymer ?
#
loop_
_entity_poly.entity_id
_entity_poly.type
_entity_poly.pdbx_seq_one_letter_code
_entity_poly.pdbx_strand_id
1 'polypeptide(L)'
;MSGTTIGLVREVFSVACNVGPASLPTTLEQFLVALRAGTALTADAKESLDRQLAEEFPMWQHRTPQGPKCDEPLRAKWEAAVRAVLLSLRSWSLSNAHALAELSAYLQMIESLGLESADFQQIAAHLDNDVLADGLYQLILESEVGSYMRVHERIPNAEREIKKLAQENNFLRISHIFPNLMPEMRMDLRAAVRLLLRLDPAKLASALTVKNSVFFTLLVRFILGDDFPELASHVPIMWVKFASIDVIENAHRSGNTERNWRDLLRHLLLQAAVSPAWPGWMSALLRVPQSGSLMTRVLPNVLASLDVPQWEAFIAAVSLNYSKMAAEPMAAIMLAFEQATTASAALSMWTICFKRWSGWDYGRSEEQTYLFSPAACALDYPVAMYYSKMPSQQRDDLERTLALSIETIEQQWFKSATELITERNRLLSRQRLVEHGRRLASDYAEPLPPAIQQPDAYTSIRYSYLDVQASRSNDTDDNIVQSHAS
;
A
#
# COMPACT_ATOMS: atom_id res chain seq x y z
N MET A 1 -21.18 -12.81 3.24
CA MET A 1 -22.65 -13.02 3.16
C MET A 1 -22.98 -13.64 1.81
N SER A 2 -24.02 -14.45 1.69
CA SER A 2 -24.49 -14.90 0.36
C SER A 2 -25.13 -13.74 -0.40
N GLY A 3 -25.11 -13.75 -1.73
CA GLY A 3 -25.70 -12.69 -2.55
C GLY A 3 -27.19 -12.45 -2.28
N THR A 4 -27.92 -13.50 -1.89
CA THR A 4 -29.35 -13.44 -1.54
C THR A 4 -29.61 -12.62 -0.26
N THR A 5 -28.76 -12.76 0.76
CA THR A 5 -28.90 -11.98 2.01
C THR A 5 -28.60 -10.50 1.78
N ILE A 6 -27.58 -10.17 0.98
CA ILE A 6 -27.24 -8.79 0.63
C ILE A 6 -28.40 -8.11 -0.12
N GLY A 7 -29.03 -8.82 -1.06
CA GLY A 7 -30.19 -8.33 -1.80
C GLY A 7 -31.36 -7.96 -0.88
N LEU A 8 -31.69 -8.84 0.07
CA LEU A 8 -32.78 -8.61 1.03
C LEU A 8 -32.51 -7.38 1.93
N VAL A 9 -31.27 -7.21 2.42
CA VAL A 9 -30.90 -6.04 3.23
C VAL A 9 -31.10 -4.74 2.45
N ARG A 10 -30.64 -4.70 1.19
CA ARG A 10 -30.83 -3.52 0.33
C ARG A 10 -32.30 -3.20 0.13
N GLU A 11 -33.13 -4.22 -0.09
CA GLU A 11 -34.58 -4.05 -0.25
C GLU A 11 -35.22 -3.47 1.02
N VAL A 12 -34.91 -4.02 2.19
CA VAL A 12 -35.43 -3.54 3.48
C VAL A 12 -35.02 -2.10 3.76
N PHE A 13 -33.76 -1.75 3.54
CA PHE A 13 -33.31 -0.37 3.72
C PHE A 13 -33.97 0.59 2.71
N SER A 14 -34.15 0.16 1.46
CA SER A 14 -34.82 0.96 0.44
C SER A 14 -36.29 1.21 0.79
N VAL A 15 -37.01 0.18 1.26
CA VAL A 15 -38.40 0.31 1.73
C VAL A 15 -38.49 1.15 2.99
N ALA A 16 -37.54 1.02 3.92
CA ALA A 16 -37.49 1.79 5.15
C ALA A 16 -37.25 3.29 4.91
N CYS A 17 -36.65 3.69 3.79
CA CYS A 17 -36.53 5.09 3.38
C CYS A 17 -37.87 5.70 2.92
N ASN A 18 -38.92 4.91 2.70
CA ASN A 18 -40.25 5.39 2.35
C ASN A 18 -41.17 5.49 3.58
N VAL A 19 -42.28 6.23 3.45
CA VAL A 19 -43.30 6.35 4.51
C VAL A 19 -43.89 4.98 4.83
N GLY A 20 -43.98 4.64 6.12
CA GLY A 20 -44.60 3.41 6.60
C GLY A 20 -44.48 3.26 8.13
N PRO A 21 -44.90 2.11 8.69
CA PRO A 21 -44.82 1.85 10.13
C PRO A 21 -43.38 1.98 10.64
N ALA A 22 -43.18 2.70 11.74
CA ALA A 22 -41.88 2.89 12.37
C ALA A 22 -41.98 2.52 13.85
N SER A 23 -41.18 1.57 14.30
CA SER A 23 -41.13 1.14 15.70
C SER A 23 -39.68 0.83 16.07
N LEU A 24 -39.16 1.48 17.11
CA LEU A 24 -37.81 1.15 17.59
C LEU A 24 -37.79 -0.30 18.12
N PRO A 25 -36.68 -1.03 17.94
CA PRO A 25 -36.48 -2.29 18.64
C PRO A 25 -36.67 -2.12 20.14
N THR A 26 -37.33 -3.09 20.77
CA THR A 26 -37.69 -3.01 22.20
C THR A 26 -36.44 -2.84 23.05
N THR A 27 -35.37 -3.53 22.63
CA THR A 27 -34.06 -3.49 23.26
C THR A 27 -33.44 -2.09 23.23
N LEU A 28 -33.51 -1.41 22.09
CA LEU A 28 -32.98 -0.04 21.96
C LEU A 28 -33.80 0.95 22.79
N GLU A 29 -35.13 0.82 22.78
CA GLU A 29 -35.99 1.71 23.55
C GLU A 29 -35.70 1.62 25.05
N GLN A 30 -35.60 0.41 25.60
CA GLN A 30 -35.22 0.17 26.99
C GLN A 30 -33.83 0.73 27.31
N PHE A 31 -32.88 0.54 26.39
CA PHE A 31 -31.52 1.08 26.53
C PHE A 31 -31.51 2.61 26.60
N LEU A 32 -32.24 3.28 25.72
CA LEU A 32 -32.35 4.75 25.69
C LEU A 32 -33.03 5.29 26.94
N VAL A 33 -34.06 4.60 27.46
CA VAL A 33 -34.69 4.95 28.74
C VAL A 33 -33.69 4.85 29.89
N ALA A 34 -32.92 3.77 29.97
CA ALA A 34 -31.91 3.59 31.01
C ALA A 34 -30.79 4.64 30.90
N LEU A 35 -30.37 4.98 29.69
CA LEU A 35 -29.38 6.02 29.41
C LEU A 35 -29.86 7.40 29.92
N ARG A 36 -31.10 7.76 29.60
CA ARG A 36 -31.73 9.01 30.06
C ARG A 36 -31.97 9.04 31.57
N ALA A 37 -32.11 7.89 32.20
CA ALA A 37 -32.16 7.74 33.65
C ALA A 37 -30.79 7.84 34.34
N GLY A 38 -29.70 8.07 33.59
CA GLY A 38 -28.35 8.30 34.11
C GLY A 38 -27.46 7.04 34.12
N THR A 39 -27.85 5.95 33.45
CA THR A 39 -27.00 4.77 33.32
C THR A 39 -25.80 5.08 32.44
N ALA A 40 -24.59 4.75 32.90
CA ALA A 40 -23.36 5.00 32.14
C ALA A 40 -23.28 4.10 30.90
N LEU A 41 -22.86 4.69 29.77
CA LEU A 41 -22.60 3.95 28.53
C LEU A 41 -21.24 3.23 28.62
N THR A 42 -21.24 1.98 29.08
CA THR A 42 -20.03 1.13 29.13
C THR A 42 -19.88 0.23 27.90
N ALA A 43 -18.68 -0.31 27.69
CA ALA A 43 -18.45 -1.31 26.64
C ALA A 43 -19.33 -2.56 26.85
N ASP A 44 -19.46 -3.02 28.08
CA ASP A 44 -20.30 -4.17 28.43
C ASP A 44 -21.79 -3.92 28.14
N ALA A 45 -22.26 -2.68 28.39
CA ALA A 45 -23.64 -2.28 28.07
C ALA A 45 -23.89 -2.32 26.56
N LYS A 46 -22.90 -1.89 25.75
CA LYS A 46 -22.97 -1.98 24.29
C LYS A 46 -22.91 -3.42 23.78
N GLU A 47 -22.06 -4.27 24.36
CA GLU A 47 -22.02 -5.69 23.99
C GLU A 47 -23.33 -6.41 24.35
N SER A 48 -23.91 -6.06 25.51
CA SER A 48 -25.23 -6.55 25.91
C SER A 48 -26.32 -6.13 24.93
N LEU A 49 -26.28 -4.87 24.44
CA LEU A 49 -27.22 -4.37 23.43
C LEU A 49 -27.11 -5.20 22.13
N ASP A 50 -25.90 -5.50 21.66
CA ASP A 50 -25.69 -6.34 20.46
C ASP A 50 -26.22 -7.76 20.65
N ARG A 51 -25.98 -8.36 21.82
CA ARG A 51 -26.44 -9.71 22.13
C ARG A 51 -27.96 -9.81 22.15
N GLN A 52 -28.62 -8.87 22.83
CA GLN A 52 -30.08 -8.81 22.93
C GLN A 52 -30.72 -8.50 21.56
N LEU A 53 -30.08 -7.66 20.75
CA LEU A 53 -30.54 -7.41 19.39
C LEU A 53 -30.47 -8.65 18.51
N ALA A 54 -29.41 -9.45 18.66
CA ALA A 54 -29.28 -10.71 17.94
C ALA A 54 -30.40 -11.71 18.30
N GLU A 55 -30.93 -11.65 19.52
CA GLU A 55 -32.14 -12.39 19.93
C GLU A 55 -33.41 -11.80 19.30
N GLU A 56 -33.50 -10.47 19.19
CA GLU A 56 -34.66 -9.77 18.61
C GLU A 56 -34.76 -9.95 17.08
N PHE A 57 -33.62 -10.13 16.39
CA PHE A 57 -33.50 -10.41 14.96
C PHE A 57 -32.56 -11.60 14.68
N PRO A 58 -33.04 -12.85 14.85
CA PRO A 58 -32.22 -14.08 14.81
C PRO A 58 -31.53 -14.36 13.47
N MET A 59 -32.02 -13.78 12.39
CA MET A 59 -31.43 -13.85 11.05
C MET A 59 -29.96 -13.39 11.00
N TRP A 60 -29.52 -12.60 11.98
CA TRP A 60 -28.15 -12.11 12.09
C TRP A 60 -27.20 -13.04 12.85
N GLN A 61 -27.70 -13.95 13.69
CA GLN A 61 -26.90 -14.94 14.42
C GLN A 61 -26.28 -15.99 13.49
N HIS A 62 -26.90 -16.22 12.33
CA HIS A 62 -26.48 -17.21 11.36
C HIS A 62 -26.22 -16.56 9.99
N ARG A 63 -25.12 -15.82 9.86
CA ARG A 63 -24.57 -15.33 8.57
C ARG A 63 -24.08 -16.48 7.66
N THR A 64 -24.71 -17.65 7.73
CA THR A 64 -24.43 -18.84 6.93
C THR A 64 -25.57 -19.06 5.92
N PRO A 65 -25.33 -19.75 4.80
CA PRO A 65 -26.37 -20.06 3.81
C PRO A 65 -27.56 -20.87 4.36
N GLN A 66 -27.42 -21.44 5.56
CA GLN A 66 -28.43 -22.25 6.25
C GLN A 66 -29.17 -21.49 7.37
N GLY A 67 -28.97 -20.17 7.48
CA GLY A 67 -29.66 -19.33 8.46
C GLY A 67 -31.19 -19.36 8.31
N PRO A 68 -31.94 -19.00 9.37
CA PRO A 68 -33.40 -19.03 9.35
C PRO A 68 -33.95 -18.15 8.22
N LYS A 69 -34.93 -18.67 7.47
CA LYS A 69 -35.62 -17.90 6.42
C LYS A 69 -36.34 -16.71 7.05
N CYS A 70 -36.11 -15.51 6.51
CA CYS A 70 -36.87 -14.32 6.88
C CYS A 70 -38.30 -14.48 6.36
N ASP A 71 -39.27 -14.59 7.28
CA ASP A 71 -40.68 -14.58 6.96
C ASP A 71 -41.22 -13.14 6.90
N GLU A 72 -42.41 -12.97 6.30
CA GLU A 72 -43.04 -11.65 6.13
C GLU A 72 -43.20 -10.86 7.45
N PRO A 73 -43.61 -11.45 8.59
CA PRO A 73 -43.70 -10.73 9.85
C PRO A 73 -42.36 -10.21 10.37
N LEU A 74 -41.30 -11.02 10.31
CA LEU A 74 -39.96 -10.61 10.73
C LEU A 74 -39.40 -9.53 9.80
N ARG A 75 -39.66 -9.67 8.49
CA ARG A 75 -39.30 -8.66 7.49
C ARG A 75 -39.97 -7.31 7.79
N ALA A 76 -41.29 -7.31 8.01
CA ALA A 76 -42.03 -6.09 8.34
C ALA A 76 -41.54 -5.45 9.65
N LYS A 77 -41.23 -6.27 10.67
CA LYS A 77 -40.62 -5.80 11.93
C LYS A 77 -39.26 -5.14 11.69
N TRP A 78 -38.43 -5.74 10.84
CA TRP A 78 -37.11 -5.22 10.51
C TRP A 78 -37.18 -3.92 9.69
N GLU A 79 -38.06 -3.85 8.69
CA GLU A 79 -38.35 -2.61 7.94
C GLU A 79 -38.79 -1.48 8.89
N ALA A 80 -39.69 -1.77 9.84
CA ALA A 80 -40.15 -0.80 10.81
C ALA A 80 -39.04 -0.33 11.77
N ALA A 81 -38.15 -1.23 12.17
CA ALA A 81 -36.99 -0.92 13.01
C ALA A 81 -35.97 -0.02 12.28
N VAL A 82 -35.59 -0.39 11.05
CA VAL A 82 -34.68 0.42 10.24
C VAL A 82 -35.27 1.81 10.01
N ARG A 83 -36.55 1.89 9.63
CA ARG A 83 -37.25 3.16 9.42
C ARG A 83 -37.24 4.03 10.68
N ALA A 84 -37.55 3.45 11.84
CA ALA A 84 -37.54 4.19 13.11
C ALA A 84 -36.16 4.77 13.43
N VAL A 85 -35.10 3.98 13.28
CA VAL A 85 -33.73 4.44 13.55
C VAL A 85 -33.31 5.53 12.55
N LEU A 86 -33.64 5.39 11.26
CA LEU A 86 -33.37 6.43 10.25
C LEU A 86 -34.12 7.74 10.56
N LEU A 87 -35.38 7.66 11.00
CA LEU A 87 -36.14 8.84 11.44
C LEU A 87 -35.51 9.49 12.68
N SER A 88 -35.06 8.69 13.66
CA SER A 88 -34.35 9.20 14.83
C SER A 88 -33.05 9.91 14.44
N LEU A 89 -32.22 9.32 13.56
CA LEU A 89 -31.00 9.95 13.04
C LEU A 89 -31.31 11.24 12.26
N ARG A 90 -32.33 11.23 11.40
CA ARG A 90 -32.77 12.40 10.63
C ARG A 90 -33.22 13.55 11.53
N SER A 91 -33.90 13.26 12.62
CA SER A 91 -34.35 14.27 13.61
C SER A 91 -33.33 14.56 14.72
N TRP A 92 -32.16 13.93 14.68
CA TRP A 92 -31.20 14.02 15.77
C TRP A 92 -30.64 15.43 15.92
N SER A 93 -30.44 15.85 17.16
CA SER A 93 -29.87 17.14 17.53
C SER A 93 -29.12 17.06 18.85
N LEU A 94 -28.19 17.99 19.07
CA LEU A 94 -27.44 18.15 20.31
C LEU A 94 -28.27 18.87 21.39
N SER A 95 -29.44 18.34 21.72
CA SER A 95 -30.43 19.01 22.58
C SER A 95 -30.37 18.62 24.06
N ASN A 96 -29.65 17.55 24.41
CA ASN A 96 -29.55 17.05 25.78
C ASN A 96 -28.15 16.53 26.12
N ALA A 97 -27.87 16.36 27.41
CA ALA A 97 -26.54 15.94 27.92
C ALA A 97 -26.10 14.54 27.47
N HIS A 98 -27.04 13.69 27.02
CA HIS A 98 -26.79 12.33 26.58
C HIS A 98 -26.88 12.18 25.04
N ALA A 99 -27.00 13.28 24.30
CA ALA A 99 -27.32 13.26 22.87
C ALA A 99 -26.30 12.44 22.04
N LEU A 100 -25.00 12.55 22.35
CA LEU A 100 -23.94 11.77 21.67
C LEU A 100 -23.98 10.28 22.04
N ALA A 101 -24.37 9.95 23.26
CA ALA A 101 -24.53 8.57 23.70
C ALA A 101 -25.77 7.93 23.05
N GLU A 102 -26.87 8.69 22.90
CA GLU A 102 -28.03 8.27 22.10
C GLU A 102 -27.65 8.07 20.63
N LEU A 103 -26.90 9.02 20.05
CA LEU A 103 -26.40 8.90 18.68
C LEU A 103 -25.59 7.62 18.49
N SER A 104 -24.66 7.34 19.41
CA SER A 104 -23.86 6.12 19.41
C SER A 104 -24.73 4.85 19.45
N ALA A 105 -25.81 4.84 20.25
CA ALA A 105 -26.75 3.71 20.31
C ALA A 105 -27.54 3.52 19.01
N TYR A 106 -28.03 4.61 18.41
CA TYR A 106 -28.70 4.55 17.09
C TYR A 106 -27.76 4.04 15.99
N LEU A 107 -26.50 4.48 16.00
CA LEU A 107 -25.49 4.07 15.03
C LEU A 107 -25.09 2.60 15.18
N GLN A 108 -24.93 2.13 16.41
CA GLN A 108 -24.71 0.72 16.70
C GLN A 108 -25.90 -0.12 16.22
N MET A 109 -27.13 0.35 16.50
CA MET A 109 -28.34 -0.34 16.07
C MET A 109 -28.42 -0.46 14.55
N ILE A 110 -28.25 0.64 13.81
CA ILE A 110 -28.38 0.61 12.35
C ILE A 110 -27.28 -0.26 11.71
N GLU A 111 -26.06 -0.25 12.26
CA GLU A 111 -24.97 -1.14 11.80
C GLU A 111 -25.35 -2.61 11.99
N SER A 112 -25.85 -2.97 13.17
CA SER A 112 -26.25 -4.35 13.49
C SER A 112 -27.50 -4.81 12.71
N LEU A 113 -28.36 -3.88 12.28
CA LEU A 113 -29.48 -4.14 11.36
C LEU A 113 -29.05 -4.29 9.90
N GLY A 114 -27.76 -4.20 9.59
CA GLY A 114 -27.21 -4.55 8.28
C GLY A 114 -26.77 -3.37 7.41
N LEU A 115 -26.57 -2.18 7.97
CA LEU A 115 -26.16 -0.98 7.23
C LEU A 115 -24.99 -1.24 6.26
N GLU A 116 -24.02 -2.10 6.63
CA GLU A 116 -22.87 -2.47 5.78
C GLU A 116 -23.22 -2.99 4.38
N SER A 117 -24.40 -3.58 4.21
CA SER A 117 -24.87 -4.13 2.92
C SER A 117 -25.82 -3.20 2.17
N ALA A 118 -26.25 -2.11 2.80
CA ALA A 118 -27.23 -1.19 2.26
C ALA A 118 -26.61 -0.19 1.26
N ASP A 119 -27.48 0.51 0.53
CA ASP A 119 -27.04 1.61 -0.34
C ASP A 119 -26.81 2.88 0.48
N PHE A 120 -25.55 3.13 0.83
CA PHE A 120 -25.14 4.29 1.62
C PHE A 120 -25.49 5.63 0.98
N GLN A 121 -25.49 5.70 -0.36
CA GLN A 121 -25.80 6.94 -1.06
C GLN A 121 -27.29 7.27 -0.93
N GLN A 122 -28.15 6.26 -1.07
CA GLN A 122 -29.58 6.40 -0.84
C GLN A 122 -29.89 6.81 0.61
N ILE A 123 -29.23 6.17 1.58
CA ILE A 123 -29.46 6.44 3.01
C ILE A 123 -29.01 7.85 3.39
N ALA A 124 -27.81 8.26 2.98
CA ALA A 124 -27.28 9.59 3.30
C ALA A 124 -28.17 10.70 2.72
N ALA A 125 -28.64 10.53 1.48
CA ALA A 125 -29.59 11.47 0.85
C ALA A 125 -30.92 11.57 1.61
N HIS A 126 -31.35 10.51 2.31
CA HIS A 126 -32.59 10.52 3.09
C HIS A 126 -32.44 11.20 4.46
N LEU A 127 -31.22 11.24 5.02
CA LEU A 127 -30.97 11.83 6.33
C LEU A 127 -30.94 13.36 6.29
N ASP A 128 -30.40 13.96 5.23
CA ASP A 128 -30.36 15.42 4.93
C ASP A 128 -30.39 16.31 6.20
N ASN A 129 -29.38 16.16 7.06
CA ASN A 129 -29.30 16.84 8.36
C ASN A 129 -27.84 17.24 8.65
N ASP A 130 -27.53 18.53 8.51
CA ASP A 130 -26.21 19.09 8.80
C ASP A 130 -25.80 18.94 10.27
N VAL A 131 -26.77 19.03 11.20
CA VAL A 131 -26.54 18.86 12.64
C VAL A 131 -26.12 17.43 12.95
N LEU A 132 -26.66 16.44 12.22
CA LEU A 132 -26.22 15.06 12.33
C LEU A 132 -24.75 14.93 11.91
N ALA A 133 -24.34 15.55 10.81
CA ALA A 133 -22.93 15.51 10.38
C ALA A 133 -21.98 16.10 11.45
N ASP A 134 -22.37 17.19 12.11
CA ASP A 134 -21.64 17.73 13.27
C ASP A 134 -21.62 16.76 14.46
N GLY A 135 -22.74 16.12 14.77
CA GLY A 135 -22.83 15.11 15.81
C GLY A 135 -21.93 13.90 15.56
N LEU A 136 -21.91 13.39 14.33
CA LEU A 136 -21.03 12.30 13.90
C LEU A 136 -19.56 12.69 14.04
N TYR A 137 -19.21 13.90 13.62
CA TYR A 137 -17.87 14.44 13.77
C TYR A 137 -17.43 14.50 15.24
N GLN A 138 -18.27 15.08 16.12
CA GLN A 138 -17.98 15.15 17.56
C GLN A 138 -17.87 13.76 18.20
N LEU A 139 -18.79 12.85 17.88
CA LEU A 139 -18.75 11.46 18.37
C LEU A 139 -17.43 10.77 18.01
N ILE A 140 -16.95 10.97 16.77
CA ILE A 140 -15.67 10.43 16.30
C ILE A 140 -14.49 11.04 17.07
N LEU A 141 -14.51 12.35 17.31
CA LEU A 141 -13.43 13.03 18.04
C LEU A 141 -13.34 12.55 19.49
N GLU A 142 -14.47 12.41 20.18
CA GLU A 142 -14.54 11.98 21.58
C GLU A 142 -14.28 10.48 21.78
N SER A 143 -14.49 9.65 20.74
CA SER A 143 -14.34 8.20 20.87
C SER A 143 -12.88 7.73 20.82
N GLU A 144 -12.43 6.95 21.79
CA GLU A 144 -11.12 6.28 21.70
C GLU A 144 -11.19 4.98 20.87
N VAL A 145 -10.12 4.72 20.11
CA VAL A 145 -9.92 3.47 19.34
C VAL A 145 -8.53 2.95 19.66
N GLY A 146 -8.47 1.75 20.23
CA GLY A 146 -7.21 1.09 20.58
C GLY A 146 -6.86 -0.07 19.66
N SER A 147 -5.86 -0.85 20.09
CA SER A 147 -5.53 -2.16 19.50
C SER A 147 -6.63 -3.18 19.79
N TYR A 148 -6.91 -4.06 18.83
CA TYR A 148 -7.79 -5.21 19.03
C TYR A 148 -7.27 -6.14 20.14
N MET A 149 -5.95 -6.36 20.21
CA MET A 149 -5.31 -7.20 21.23
C MET A 149 -4.73 -6.34 22.35
N ARG A 150 -5.59 -5.67 23.13
CA ARG A 150 -5.19 -4.75 24.21
C ARG A 150 -4.20 -5.36 25.24
N VAL A 151 -4.26 -6.67 25.47
CA VAL A 151 -3.42 -7.37 26.47
C VAL A 151 -2.15 -7.98 25.86
N HIS A 152 -2.12 -8.19 24.54
CA HIS A 152 -1.03 -8.85 23.82
C HIS A 152 -0.66 -8.07 22.56
N GLU A 153 -0.43 -6.76 22.72
CA GLU A 153 0.08 -5.94 21.63
C GLU A 153 1.42 -6.51 21.16
N ARG A 154 1.46 -6.99 19.91
CA ARG A 154 2.71 -7.46 19.28
C ARG A 154 3.77 -6.36 19.20
N ILE A 155 3.32 -5.11 19.12
CA ILE A 155 4.17 -3.91 19.04
C ILE A 155 3.66 -2.90 20.08
N PRO A 156 4.15 -2.98 21.33
CA PRO A 156 3.76 -2.04 22.37
C PRO A 156 4.09 -0.60 21.96
N ASN A 157 3.17 0.34 22.22
CA ASN A 157 3.32 1.75 21.85
C ASN A 157 3.43 2.04 20.34
N ALA A 158 2.89 1.16 19.48
CA ALA A 158 2.94 1.33 18.03
C ALA A 158 2.46 2.72 17.53
N GLU A 159 1.44 3.29 18.20
CA GLU A 159 0.96 4.63 17.86
C GLU A 159 2.03 5.71 18.05
N ARG A 160 2.75 5.69 19.18
CA ARG A 160 3.84 6.63 19.46
C ARG A 160 5.00 6.42 18.49
N GLU A 161 5.33 5.17 18.19
CA GLU A 161 6.42 4.82 17.29
C GLU A 161 6.14 5.28 15.84
N ILE A 162 4.96 5.02 15.30
CA ILE A 162 4.60 5.46 13.94
C ILE A 162 4.61 6.99 13.84
N LYS A 163 4.09 7.70 14.85
CA LYS A 163 4.11 9.17 14.87
C LYS A 163 5.54 9.71 14.87
N LYS A 164 6.42 9.13 15.68
CA LYS A 164 7.85 9.48 15.71
C LYS A 164 8.51 9.20 14.36
N LEU A 165 8.33 8.01 13.80
CA LEU A 165 8.90 7.65 12.50
C LEU A 165 8.38 8.54 11.37
N ALA A 166 7.13 8.98 11.43
CA ALA A 166 6.56 9.90 10.44
C ALA A 166 7.23 11.29 10.52
N GLN A 167 7.55 11.78 11.73
CA GLN A 167 8.32 13.01 11.91
C GLN A 167 9.76 12.88 11.39
N GLU A 168 10.35 11.69 11.53
CA GLU A 168 11.67 11.36 11.00
C GLU A 168 11.67 11.01 9.50
N ASN A 169 10.50 11.07 8.84
CA ASN A 169 10.28 10.62 7.46
C ASN A 169 10.73 9.17 7.19
N ASN A 170 10.70 8.29 8.19
CA ASN A 170 11.12 6.90 8.09
C ASN A 170 9.93 5.98 7.73
N PHE A 171 9.39 6.17 6.53
CA PHE A 171 8.25 5.39 6.03
C PHE A 171 8.58 3.92 5.81
N LEU A 172 9.86 3.59 5.60
CA LEU A 172 10.29 2.20 5.48
C LEU A 172 10.00 1.43 6.78
N ARG A 173 10.35 1.99 7.95
CA ARG A 173 10.01 1.36 9.24
C ARG A 173 8.50 1.32 9.48
N ILE A 174 7.77 2.38 9.11
CA ILE A 174 6.30 2.39 9.19
C ILE A 174 5.72 1.21 8.38
N SER A 175 6.23 0.95 7.18
CA SER A 175 5.75 -0.15 6.32
C SER A 175 5.92 -1.55 6.93
N HIS A 176 6.82 -1.73 7.91
CA HIS A 176 6.98 -3.00 8.62
C HIS A 176 6.05 -3.13 9.83
N ILE A 177 5.74 -2.01 10.48
CA ILE A 177 4.87 -1.99 11.67
C ILE A 177 3.41 -2.10 11.24
N PHE A 178 3.02 -1.29 10.25
CA PHE A 178 1.63 -1.06 9.87
C PHE A 178 0.82 -2.34 9.55
N PRO A 179 1.33 -3.33 8.80
CA PRO A 179 0.59 -4.56 8.49
C PRO A 179 0.31 -5.45 9.71
N ASN A 180 1.02 -5.23 10.82
CA ASN A 180 0.92 -6.02 12.05
C ASN A 180 -0.04 -5.40 13.07
N LEU A 181 -0.65 -4.26 12.75
CA LEU A 181 -1.60 -3.56 13.62
C LEU A 181 -3.03 -3.86 13.22
N MET A 182 -3.89 -4.10 14.21
CA MET A 182 -5.32 -4.29 14.00
C MET A 182 -6.10 -3.39 14.97
N PRO A 183 -6.96 -2.50 14.46
CA PRO A 183 -7.76 -1.64 15.31
C PRO A 183 -8.88 -2.44 15.97
N GLU A 184 -9.31 -1.99 17.14
CA GLU A 184 -10.56 -2.44 17.74
C GLU A 184 -11.75 -2.12 16.84
N MET A 185 -12.64 -3.10 16.66
CA MET A 185 -13.82 -2.96 15.82
C MET A 185 -14.99 -2.44 16.65
N ARG A 186 -15.48 -1.25 16.30
CA ARG A 186 -16.57 -0.56 17.01
C ARG A 186 -17.74 -0.26 16.07
N MET A 187 -18.87 -0.94 16.24
CA MET A 187 -20.03 -0.88 15.32
C MET A 187 -20.60 0.53 15.15
N ASP A 188 -20.72 1.27 16.25
CA ASP A 188 -21.12 2.68 16.24
C ASP A 188 -20.20 3.56 15.35
N LEU A 189 -18.89 3.38 15.48
CA LEU A 189 -17.91 4.10 14.67
C LEU A 189 -17.91 3.65 13.20
N ARG A 190 -18.23 2.37 12.92
CA ARG A 190 -18.38 1.89 11.53
C ARG A 190 -19.49 2.64 10.81
N ALA A 191 -20.68 2.72 11.43
CA ALA A 191 -21.78 3.50 10.88
C ALA A 191 -21.43 4.99 10.79
N ALA A 192 -20.83 5.56 11.85
CA ALA A 192 -20.45 6.97 11.87
C ALA A 192 -19.51 7.35 10.72
N VAL A 193 -18.46 6.56 10.48
CA VAL A 193 -17.48 6.81 9.42
C VAL A 193 -18.13 6.73 8.04
N ARG A 194 -18.95 5.71 7.79
CA ARG A 194 -19.61 5.55 6.47
C ARG A 194 -20.63 6.64 6.19
N LEU A 195 -21.46 6.98 7.18
CA LEU A 195 -22.43 8.06 7.04
C LEU A 195 -21.74 9.42 6.89
N LEU A 196 -20.73 9.70 7.71
CA LEU A 196 -20.00 10.97 7.62
C LEU A 196 -19.26 11.12 6.29
N LEU A 197 -18.67 10.04 5.74
CA LEU A 197 -18.06 10.10 4.40
C LEU A 197 -19.05 10.57 3.33
N ARG A 198 -20.33 10.16 3.43
CA ARG A 198 -21.36 10.52 2.45
C ARG A 198 -22.05 11.85 2.72
N LEU A 199 -22.18 12.25 3.99
CA LEU A 199 -22.77 13.53 4.38
C LEU A 199 -21.77 14.69 4.24
N ASP A 200 -20.55 14.52 4.76
CA ASP A 200 -19.52 15.54 4.74
C ASP A 200 -18.11 14.89 4.79
N PRO A 201 -17.53 14.53 3.62
CA PRO A 201 -16.21 13.92 3.56
C PRO A 201 -15.09 14.84 4.09
N ALA A 202 -15.29 16.17 4.05
CA ALA A 202 -14.31 17.13 4.56
C ALA A 202 -14.25 17.08 6.09
N LYS A 203 -15.38 16.91 6.78
CA LYS A 203 -15.40 16.66 8.24
C LYS A 203 -14.70 15.36 8.60
N LEU A 204 -14.88 14.29 7.83
CA LEU A 204 -14.16 13.03 8.09
C LEU A 204 -12.64 13.18 7.90
N ALA A 205 -12.20 13.88 6.85
CA ALA A 205 -10.78 14.19 6.65
C ALA A 205 -10.21 15.06 7.79
N SER A 206 -11.00 16.05 8.23
CA SER A 206 -10.69 16.87 9.41
C SER A 206 -10.58 16.00 10.67
N ALA A 207 -11.46 15.02 10.87
CA ALA A 207 -11.42 14.15 12.05
C ALA A 207 -10.14 13.30 12.09
N LEU A 208 -9.72 12.74 10.94
CA LEU A 208 -8.42 12.06 10.82
C LEU A 208 -7.26 12.99 11.15
N THR A 209 -7.36 14.26 10.77
CA THR A 209 -6.34 15.28 11.02
C THR A 209 -6.23 15.64 12.49
N VAL A 210 -7.36 16.03 13.11
CA VAL A 210 -7.42 16.49 14.49
C VAL A 210 -7.08 15.36 15.45
N LYS A 211 -7.64 14.17 15.22
CA LYS A 211 -7.39 13.02 16.07
C LYS A 211 -5.98 12.49 15.91
N ASN A 212 -5.45 12.50 14.67
CA ASN A 212 -4.14 11.96 14.31
C ASN A 212 -3.85 10.62 14.99
N SER A 213 -4.84 9.71 15.07
CA SER A 213 -4.70 8.43 15.74
C SER A 213 -4.42 7.33 14.71
N VAL A 214 -3.43 6.49 14.99
CA VAL A 214 -3.04 5.36 14.13
C VAL A 214 -4.16 4.34 14.06
N PHE A 215 -4.71 3.93 15.20
CA PHE A 215 -5.78 2.94 15.25
C PHE A 215 -7.09 3.46 14.67
N PHE A 216 -7.44 4.72 14.89
CA PHE A 216 -8.60 5.30 14.23
C PHE A 216 -8.43 5.34 12.70
N THR A 217 -7.26 5.72 12.20
CA THR A 217 -6.99 5.72 10.75
C THR A 217 -7.04 4.31 10.17
N LEU A 218 -6.51 3.31 10.87
CA LEU A 218 -6.62 1.91 10.49
C LEU A 218 -8.08 1.44 10.45
N LEU A 219 -8.89 1.85 11.43
CA LEU A 219 -10.32 1.55 11.47
C LEU A 219 -11.03 2.16 10.26
N VAL A 220 -10.79 3.45 9.97
CA VAL A 220 -11.35 4.13 8.79
C VAL A 220 -10.91 3.45 7.49
N ARG A 221 -9.62 3.12 7.35
CA ARG A 221 -9.08 2.37 6.20
C ARG A 221 -9.80 1.04 6.02
N PHE A 222 -10.01 0.29 7.10
CA PHE A 222 -10.69 -1.00 7.08
C PHE A 222 -12.18 -0.87 6.72
N ILE A 223 -12.86 0.15 7.23
CA ILE A 223 -14.28 0.40 6.97
C ILE A 223 -14.52 0.81 5.51
N LEU A 224 -13.69 1.72 5.00
CA LEU A 224 -13.88 2.35 3.70
C LEU A 224 -13.32 1.54 2.54
N GLY A 225 -12.29 0.71 2.78
CA GLY A 225 -11.65 -0.07 1.72
C GLY A 225 -11.24 0.85 0.56
N ASP A 226 -11.84 0.62 -0.61
CA ASP A 226 -11.55 1.33 -1.86
C ASP A 226 -11.91 2.83 -1.84
N ASP A 227 -12.78 3.29 -0.93
CA ASP A 227 -13.06 4.73 -0.69
C ASP A 227 -11.94 5.44 0.08
N PHE A 228 -11.09 4.70 0.82
CA PHE A 228 -10.10 5.29 1.71
C PHE A 228 -9.04 6.17 1.01
N PRO A 229 -8.46 5.79 -0.15
CA PRO A 229 -7.39 6.59 -0.73
C PRO A 229 -7.83 7.96 -1.23
N GLU A 230 -9.09 8.11 -1.63
CA GLU A 230 -9.68 9.39 -2.02
C GLU A 230 -9.79 10.31 -0.79
N LEU A 231 -10.34 9.80 0.31
CA LEU A 231 -10.38 10.51 1.60
C LEU A 231 -8.96 10.90 2.05
N ALA A 232 -8.00 9.97 1.99
CA ALA A 232 -6.63 10.20 2.44
C ALA A 232 -5.95 11.33 1.66
N SER A 233 -6.30 11.53 0.39
CA SER A 233 -5.75 12.62 -0.44
C SER A 233 -6.06 14.02 0.10
N HIS A 234 -7.16 14.16 0.86
CA HIS A 234 -7.59 15.40 1.50
C HIS A 234 -7.03 15.59 2.92
N VAL A 235 -6.44 14.55 3.53
CA VAL A 235 -5.84 14.63 4.87
C VAL A 235 -4.42 15.20 4.77
N PRO A 236 -4.01 16.24 5.51
CA PRO A 236 -2.69 16.85 5.39
C PRO A 236 -1.55 16.00 6.00
N ILE A 237 -1.85 14.82 6.55
CA ILE A 237 -0.90 13.96 7.26
C ILE A 237 -0.27 12.94 6.30
N MET A 238 1.04 13.03 6.08
CA MET A 238 1.74 12.20 5.08
C MET A 238 1.69 10.69 5.36
N TRP A 239 1.72 10.25 6.62
CA TRP A 239 1.64 8.82 6.92
C TRP A 239 0.25 8.23 6.64
N VAL A 240 -0.82 9.04 6.72
CA VAL A 240 -2.18 8.64 6.33
C VAL A 240 -2.25 8.43 4.82
N LYS A 241 -1.67 9.36 4.04
CA LYS A 241 -1.54 9.22 2.58
C LYS A 241 -0.74 7.99 2.20
N PHE A 242 0.41 7.77 2.85
CA PHE A 242 1.26 6.62 2.62
C PHE A 242 0.53 5.30 2.88
N ALA A 243 -0.25 5.22 3.97
CA ALA A 243 -1.06 4.05 4.31
C ALA A 243 -2.10 3.67 3.25
N SER A 244 -2.50 4.61 2.39
CA SER A 244 -3.46 4.35 1.33
C SER A 244 -2.85 3.65 0.10
N ILE A 245 -1.53 3.70 -0.08
CA ILE A 245 -0.85 3.13 -1.26
C ILE A 245 -1.09 1.61 -1.36
N ASP A 246 -1.02 0.90 -0.24
CA ASP A 246 -1.26 -0.54 -0.21
C ASP A 246 -2.72 -0.89 -0.59
N VAL A 247 -3.69 -0.02 -0.26
CA VAL A 247 -5.08 -0.19 -0.71
C VAL A 247 -5.16 -0.08 -2.23
N ILE A 248 -4.53 0.96 -2.81
CA ILE A 248 -4.51 1.19 -4.26
C ILE A 248 -3.83 0.02 -5.00
N GLU A 249 -2.67 -0.43 -4.52
CA GLU A 249 -1.94 -1.56 -5.13
C GLU A 249 -2.73 -2.87 -5.03
N ASN A 250 -3.39 -3.13 -3.90
CA ASN A 250 -4.25 -4.30 -3.75
C ASN A 250 -5.45 -4.27 -4.70
N ALA A 251 -6.11 -3.11 -4.84
CA ALA A 251 -7.22 -2.94 -5.78
C ALA A 251 -6.76 -3.09 -7.25
N HIS A 252 -5.55 -2.63 -7.58
CA HIS A 252 -4.98 -2.88 -8.91
C HIS A 252 -4.71 -4.37 -9.14
N ARG A 253 -4.10 -5.07 -8.16
CA ARG A 253 -3.80 -6.50 -8.25
C ARG A 253 -5.05 -7.37 -8.36
N SER A 254 -6.16 -6.97 -7.73
CA SER A 254 -7.44 -7.67 -7.85
C SER A 254 -8.18 -7.37 -9.17
N GLY A 255 -7.64 -6.49 -10.01
CA GLY A 255 -8.25 -6.11 -11.28
C GLY A 255 -9.45 -5.16 -11.14
N ASN A 256 -9.61 -4.48 -9.99
CA ASN A 256 -10.68 -3.50 -9.82
C ASN A 256 -10.45 -2.29 -10.75
N THR A 257 -11.40 -2.04 -11.65
CA THR A 257 -11.38 -0.92 -12.62
C THR A 257 -12.45 0.14 -12.35
N GLU A 258 -13.23 0.01 -11.27
CA GLU A 258 -14.30 0.95 -10.91
C GLU A 258 -13.77 2.36 -10.61
N ARG A 259 -12.48 2.47 -10.26
CA ARG A 259 -11.82 3.74 -9.94
C ARG A 259 -10.57 3.96 -10.78
N ASN A 260 -10.26 5.24 -11.00
CA ASN A 260 -9.02 5.63 -11.64
C ASN A 260 -7.85 5.62 -10.65
N TRP A 261 -7.42 4.40 -10.28
CA TRP A 261 -6.30 4.17 -9.36
C TRP A 261 -5.00 4.85 -9.79
N ARG A 262 -4.78 4.95 -11.10
CA ARG A 262 -3.60 5.57 -11.69
C ARG A 262 -3.50 7.05 -11.33
N ASP A 263 -4.59 7.80 -11.53
CA ASP A 263 -4.61 9.23 -11.23
C ASP A 263 -4.56 9.51 -9.74
N LEU A 264 -5.20 8.67 -8.92
CA LEU A 264 -5.17 8.82 -7.48
C LEU A 264 -3.76 8.59 -6.91
N LEU A 265 -3.08 7.53 -7.35
CA LEU A 265 -1.68 7.29 -6.96
C LEU A 265 -0.77 8.42 -7.45
N ARG A 266 -0.96 8.90 -8.69
CA ARG A 266 -0.22 10.05 -9.24
C ARG A 266 -0.38 11.28 -8.35
N HIS A 267 -1.61 11.60 -7.94
CA HIS A 267 -1.89 12.75 -7.09
C HIS A 267 -1.22 12.64 -5.72
N LEU A 268 -1.29 11.46 -5.07
CA LEU A 268 -0.64 11.23 -3.78
C LEU A 268 0.89 11.34 -3.86
N LEU A 269 1.50 10.79 -4.91
CA LEU A 269 2.94 10.89 -5.13
C LEU A 269 3.40 12.33 -5.36
N LEU A 270 2.64 13.13 -6.12
CA LEU A 270 2.93 14.55 -6.32
C LEU A 270 2.84 15.35 -5.02
N GLN A 271 1.84 15.08 -4.18
CA GLN A 271 1.73 15.68 -2.85
C GLN A 271 2.92 15.30 -1.95
N ALA A 272 3.40 14.06 -2.03
CA ALA A 272 4.59 13.64 -1.28
C ALA A 272 5.87 14.31 -1.82
N ALA A 273 5.99 14.45 -3.14
CA ALA A 273 7.17 15.00 -3.83
C ALA A 273 7.48 16.47 -3.47
N VAL A 274 6.47 17.25 -3.12
CA VAL A 274 6.62 18.64 -2.66
C VAL A 274 6.87 18.75 -1.15
N SER A 275 6.95 17.62 -0.44
CA SER A 275 7.13 17.57 1.01
C SER A 275 8.49 16.93 1.39
N PRO A 276 8.98 17.15 2.62
CA PRO A 276 10.16 16.45 3.13
C PRO A 276 10.01 14.93 3.23
N ALA A 277 8.80 14.39 3.08
CA ALA A 277 8.53 12.96 3.14
C ALA A 277 8.97 12.19 1.89
N TRP A 278 9.22 12.88 0.76
CA TRP A 278 9.54 12.26 -0.52
C TRP A 278 10.68 11.21 -0.47
N PRO A 279 11.87 11.50 0.10
CA PRO A 279 12.95 10.51 0.16
C PRO A 279 12.56 9.27 0.98
N GLY A 280 11.80 9.48 2.05
CA GLY A 280 11.28 8.42 2.91
C GLY A 280 10.28 7.52 2.20
N TRP A 281 9.37 8.11 1.41
CA TRP A 281 8.43 7.38 0.56
C TRP A 281 9.17 6.55 -0.48
N MET A 282 10.13 7.14 -1.19
CA MET A 282 10.91 6.42 -2.20
C MET A 282 11.67 5.25 -1.57
N SER A 283 12.27 5.45 -0.39
CA SER A 283 12.98 4.39 0.34
C SER A 283 12.08 3.21 0.73
N ALA A 284 10.81 3.48 1.04
CA ALA A 284 9.85 2.45 1.37
C ALA A 284 9.31 1.73 0.13
N LEU A 285 8.93 2.49 -0.90
CA LEU A 285 8.25 1.98 -2.11
C LEU A 285 9.20 1.26 -3.07
N LEU A 286 10.48 1.63 -3.10
CA LEU A 286 11.50 1.07 -4.01
C LEU A 286 12.38 0.00 -3.36
N ARG A 287 12.08 -0.42 -2.13
CA ARG A 287 12.90 -1.45 -1.46
C ARG A 287 12.87 -2.78 -2.21
N VAL A 288 11.70 -3.16 -2.70
CA VAL A 288 11.48 -4.36 -3.51
C VAL A 288 10.49 -4.01 -4.62
N PRO A 289 10.94 -3.33 -5.69
CA PRO A 289 10.05 -2.96 -6.77
C PRO A 289 9.54 -4.23 -7.45
N GLN A 290 8.25 -4.26 -7.77
CA GLN A 290 7.59 -5.43 -8.36
C GLN A 290 7.23 -5.14 -9.82
N SER A 291 7.66 -6.03 -10.73
CA SER A 291 7.26 -6.00 -12.13
C SER A 291 5.74 -6.02 -12.25
N GLY A 292 5.18 -5.11 -13.05
CA GLY A 292 3.74 -5.02 -13.29
C GLY A 292 2.91 -4.28 -12.23
N SER A 293 3.50 -3.87 -11.09
CA SER A 293 2.82 -3.06 -10.07
C SER A 293 2.30 -1.73 -10.62
N LEU A 294 1.28 -1.14 -9.99
CA LEU A 294 0.75 0.15 -10.44
C LEU A 294 1.81 1.24 -10.30
N MET A 295 2.62 1.18 -9.24
CA MET A 295 3.76 2.05 -9.01
C MET A 295 4.70 2.12 -10.21
N THR A 296 5.08 0.99 -10.80
CA THR A 296 5.97 0.96 -11.99
C THR A 296 5.38 1.67 -13.21
N ARG A 297 4.05 1.80 -13.28
CA ARG A 297 3.33 2.48 -14.37
C ARG A 297 3.10 3.97 -14.10
N VAL A 298 2.91 4.35 -12.84
CA VAL A 298 2.57 5.72 -12.43
C VAL A 298 3.81 6.57 -12.20
N LEU A 299 4.79 6.02 -11.48
CA LEU A 299 5.99 6.74 -11.06
C LEU A 299 6.77 7.40 -12.21
N PRO A 300 6.90 6.81 -13.41
CA PRO A 300 7.60 7.45 -14.53
C PRO A 300 7.00 8.81 -14.91
N ASN A 301 5.67 8.89 -14.99
CA ASN A 301 4.96 10.12 -15.34
C ASN A 301 5.04 11.16 -14.21
N VAL A 302 5.06 10.70 -12.95
CA VAL A 302 5.31 11.58 -11.81
C VAL A 302 6.72 12.18 -11.91
N LEU A 303 7.75 11.34 -12.08
CA LEU A 303 9.14 11.79 -12.22
C LEU A 303 9.32 12.76 -13.39
N ALA A 304 8.65 12.53 -14.52
CA ALA A 304 8.70 13.42 -15.67
C ALA A 304 8.17 14.84 -15.40
N SER A 305 7.32 15.00 -14.37
CA SER A 305 6.79 16.29 -13.92
C SER A 305 7.56 16.92 -12.75
N LEU A 306 8.63 16.29 -12.29
CA LEU A 306 9.46 16.73 -11.17
C LEU A 306 10.84 17.20 -11.64
N ASP A 307 11.59 17.79 -10.72
CA ASP A 307 12.92 18.33 -10.98
C ASP A 307 14.05 17.47 -10.38
N VAL A 308 15.29 17.88 -10.66
CA VAL A 308 16.54 17.20 -10.27
C VAL A 308 16.59 16.80 -8.78
N PRO A 309 16.20 17.62 -7.78
CA PRO A 309 16.28 17.21 -6.37
C PRO A 309 15.41 15.99 -6.05
N GLN A 310 14.21 15.90 -6.64
CA GLN A 310 13.33 14.75 -6.45
C GLN A 310 13.86 13.52 -7.18
N TRP A 311 14.50 13.70 -8.34
CA TRP A 311 15.19 12.63 -9.05
C TRP A 311 16.36 12.08 -8.25
N GLU A 312 17.19 12.94 -7.67
CA GLU A 312 18.30 12.54 -6.80
C GLU A 312 17.79 11.76 -5.59
N ALA A 313 16.71 12.21 -4.94
CA ALA A 313 16.09 11.47 -3.83
C ALA A 313 15.52 10.11 -4.26
N PHE A 314 14.89 10.04 -5.44
CA PHE A 314 14.38 8.81 -6.04
C PHE A 314 15.51 7.80 -6.29
N ILE A 315 16.56 8.23 -6.98
CA ILE A 315 17.73 7.40 -7.25
C ILE A 315 18.45 7.04 -5.95
N ALA A 316 18.45 7.95 -4.97
CA ALA A 316 19.07 7.71 -3.67
C ALA A 316 18.39 6.61 -2.86
N ALA A 317 17.11 6.35 -3.11
CA ALA A 317 16.32 5.33 -2.44
C ALA A 317 16.48 3.91 -3.04
N VAL A 318 16.93 3.81 -4.29
CA VAL A 318 17.13 2.50 -4.95
C VAL A 318 18.21 1.70 -4.22
N SER A 319 17.86 0.51 -3.74
CA SER A 319 18.82 -0.38 -3.09
C SER A 319 19.83 -0.91 -4.11
N LEU A 320 21.11 -0.56 -3.94
CA LEU A 320 22.20 -1.12 -4.72
C LEU A 320 22.72 -2.36 -4.00
N ASN A 321 22.58 -3.50 -4.65
CA ASN A 321 23.02 -4.80 -4.21
C ASN A 321 23.19 -5.71 -5.43
N TYR A 322 23.68 -6.93 -5.22
CA TYR A 322 23.92 -7.92 -6.28
C TYR A 322 22.67 -8.73 -6.65
N SER A 323 21.47 -8.14 -6.57
CA SER A 323 20.23 -8.78 -6.96
C SER A 323 19.73 -8.24 -8.30
N LYS A 324 19.43 -9.15 -9.23
CA LYS A 324 18.75 -8.82 -10.48
C LYS A 324 17.25 -8.53 -10.31
N MET A 325 16.67 -8.84 -9.15
CA MET A 325 15.22 -8.74 -8.93
C MET A 325 14.66 -7.34 -9.17
N ALA A 326 15.45 -6.30 -8.86
CA ALA A 326 15.05 -4.92 -9.06
C ALA A 326 15.41 -4.36 -10.45
N ALA A 327 16.22 -5.07 -11.25
CA ALA A 327 16.73 -4.58 -12.53
C ALA A 327 15.61 -4.39 -13.56
N GLU A 328 14.75 -5.39 -13.74
CA GLU A 328 13.61 -5.33 -14.66
C GLU A 328 12.60 -4.22 -14.31
N PRO A 329 12.05 -4.15 -13.09
CA PRO A 329 11.08 -3.10 -12.77
C PRO A 329 11.70 -1.69 -12.80
N MET A 330 12.99 -1.56 -12.44
CA MET A 330 13.70 -0.29 -12.57
C MET A 330 13.90 0.08 -14.05
N ALA A 331 14.29 -0.87 -14.91
CA ALA A 331 14.40 -0.63 -16.34
C ALA A 331 13.06 -0.18 -16.96
N ALA A 332 11.95 -0.82 -16.56
CA ALA A 332 10.60 -0.43 -17.00
C ALA A 332 10.24 1.00 -16.58
N ILE A 333 10.53 1.39 -15.33
CA ILE A 333 10.29 2.76 -14.85
C ILE A 333 11.11 3.77 -15.67
N MET A 334 12.40 3.48 -15.87
CA MET A 334 13.32 4.36 -16.58
C MET A 334 12.97 4.51 -18.06
N LEU A 335 12.60 3.43 -18.74
CA LEU A 335 12.19 3.45 -20.14
C LEU A 335 10.92 4.29 -20.32
N ALA A 336 9.92 4.09 -19.46
CA ALA A 336 8.70 4.89 -19.48
C ALA A 336 8.95 6.37 -19.14
N PHE A 337 9.94 6.66 -18.28
CA PHE A 337 10.32 8.03 -17.94
C PHE A 337 10.94 8.74 -19.15
N GLU A 338 11.83 8.06 -19.88
CA GLU A 338 12.41 8.59 -21.13
C GLU A 338 11.33 8.95 -22.16
N GLN A 339 10.31 8.09 -22.31
CA GLN A 339 9.18 8.34 -23.21
C GLN A 339 8.30 9.53 -22.77
N ALA A 340 8.25 9.82 -21.46
CA ALA A 340 7.42 10.86 -20.87
C ALA A 340 8.14 12.21 -20.72
N THR A 341 9.43 12.31 -21.08
CA THR A 341 10.26 13.48 -20.83
C THR A 341 11.05 13.95 -22.06
N THR A 342 11.82 15.02 -21.91
CA THR A 342 12.70 15.52 -22.97
C THR A 342 14.04 14.78 -22.98
N ALA A 343 14.72 14.74 -24.13
CA ALA A 343 16.04 14.10 -24.24
C ALA A 343 17.08 14.68 -23.24
N SER A 344 17.02 15.98 -22.95
CA SER A 344 17.91 16.63 -21.96
C SER A 344 17.61 16.20 -20.53
N ALA A 345 16.34 16.02 -20.18
CA ALA A 345 15.92 15.53 -18.87
C ALA A 345 16.30 14.05 -18.69
N ALA A 346 16.07 13.23 -19.71
CA ALA A 346 16.52 11.83 -19.73
C ALA A 346 18.03 11.72 -19.52
N LEU A 347 18.84 12.51 -20.23
CA LEU A 347 20.30 12.54 -20.07
C LEU A 347 20.73 12.94 -18.65
N SER A 348 20.05 13.92 -18.05
CA SER A 348 20.29 14.32 -16.65
C SER A 348 20.02 13.17 -15.68
N MET A 349 18.89 12.47 -15.85
CA MET A 349 18.56 11.28 -15.05
C MET A 349 19.60 10.16 -15.20
N TRP A 350 20.03 9.85 -16.43
CA TRP A 350 21.09 8.88 -16.69
C TRP A 350 22.40 9.26 -16.00
N THR A 351 22.74 10.54 -16.00
CA THR A 351 23.93 11.07 -15.33
C THR A 351 23.85 10.91 -13.81
N ILE A 352 22.69 11.17 -13.19
CA ILE A 352 22.46 10.95 -11.75
C ILE A 352 22.64 9.46 -11.41
N CYS A 353 22.04 8.57 -12.20
CA CYS A 353 22.17 7.13 -12.03
C CYS A 353 23.62 6.67 -12.13
N PHE A 354 24.34 7.12 -13.16
CA PHE A 354 25.74 6.80 -13.36
C PHE A 354 26.61 7.27 -12.20
N LYS A 355 26.43 8.51 -11.73
CA LYS A 355 27.17 9.04 -10.57
C LYS A 355 26.96 8.19 -9.32
N ARG A 356 25.71 7.83 -9.00
CA ARG A 356 25.41 6.97 -7.84
C ARG A 356 26.04 5.58 -7.99
N TRP A 357 25.83 4.94 -9.13
CA TRP A 357 26.37 3.60 -9.39
C TRP A 357 27.89 3.59 -9.38
N SER A 358 28.54 4.59 -10.00
CA SER A 358 30.00 4.70 -10.03
C SER A 358 30.60 5.01 -8.67
N GLY A 359 29.88 5.72 -7.79
CA GLY A 359 30.30 5.93 -6.40
C GLY A 359 30.20 4.69 -5.53
N TRP A 360 29.20 3.83 -5.78
CA TRP A 360 29.08 2.52 -5.13
C TRP A 360 30.14 1.52 -5.61
N ASP A 361 30.40 1.51 -6.92
CA ASP A 361 31.40 0.66 -7.60
C ASP A 361 31.33 -0.83 -7.19
N TYR A 362 30.12 -1.37 -7.16
CA TYR A 362 29.84 -2.73 -6.66
C TYR A 362 30.48 -2.98 -5.28
N GLY A 363 30.15 -2.08 -4.35
CA GLY A 363 30.54 -2.16 -2.94
C GLY A 363 32.04 -2.20 -2.69
N ARG A 364 32.88 -1.57 -3.54
CA ARG A 364 34.35 -1.57 -3.36
C ARG A 364 34.78 -1.12 -1.96
N SER A 365 34.05 -0.16 -1.38
CA SER A 365 34.33 0.39 -0.04
C SER A 365 33.49 -0.24 1.08
N GLU A 366 32.66 -1.24 0.77
CA GLU A 366 31.80 -1.91 1.75
C GLU A 366 32.53 -3.10 2.39
N GLU A 367 32.42 -3.23 3.71
CA GLU A 367 33.00 -4.37 4.42
C GLU A 367 32.35 -5.70 3.97
N GLN A 368 33.15 -6.77 3.94
CA GLN A 368 32.69 -8.15 3.66
C GLN A 368 32.01 -8.34 2.30
N THR A 369 32.33 -7.51 1.34
CA THR A 369 31.75 -7.55 0.00
C THR A 369 32.67 -8.29 -0.97
N TYR A 370 32.27 -9.51 -1.35
CA TYR A 370 33.00 -10.35 -2.30
C TYR A 370 32.13 -10.67 -3.52
N LEU A 371 32.73 -10.58 -4.72
CA LEU A 371 32.06 -10.86 -5.99
C LEU A 371 32.67 -12.13 -6.60
N PHE A 372 31.97 -13.25 -6.46
CA PHE A 372 32.37 -14.54 -7.05
C PHE A 372 31.84 -14.76 -8.47
N SER A 373 31.00 -13.84 -8.95
CA SER A 373 30.57 -13.73 -10.34
C SER A 373 30.34 -12.25 -10.67
N PRO A 374 30.32 -11.88 -11.96
CA PRO A 374 29.85 -10.55 -12.35
C PRO A 374 28.42 -10.36 -11.84
N ALA A 375 28.06 -9.12 -11.51
CA ALA A 375 26.79 -8.79 -10.88
C ALA A 375 25.92 -7.93 -11.80
N ALA A 376 24.61 -8.21 -11.77
CA ALA A 376 23.57 -7.26 -12.15
C ALA A 376 23.01 -6.53 -10.94
N CYS A 377 22.56 -5.29 -11.15
CA CYS A 377 21.88 -4.49 -10.13
C CYS A 377 20.71 -3.68 -10.72
N ALA A 378 19.97 -2.98 -9.85
CA ALA A 378 18.82 -2.17 -10.25
C ALA A 378 19.14 -1.09 -11.30
N LEU A 379 20.37 -0.57 -11.31
CA LEU A 379 20.78 0.55 -12.18
C LEU A 379 21.45 0.11 -13.49
N ASP A 380 21.46 -1.18 -13.83
CA ASP A 380 22.11 -1.69 -15.05
C ASP A 380 21.60 -0.96 -16.32
N TYR A 381 20.28 -0.86 -16.50
CA TYR A 381 19.69 -0.17 -17.65
C TYR A 381 20.05 1.33 -17.72
N PRO A 382 19.77 2.16 -16.70
CA PRO A 382 20.08 3.59 -16.78
C PRO A 382 21.58 3.88 -16.94
N VAL A 383 22.46 3.01 -16.40
CA VAL A 383 23.91 3.13 -16.59
C VAL A 383 24.32 2.75 -18.01
N ALA A 384 23.76 1.69 -18.59
CA ALA A 384 23.99 1.36 -19.99
C ALA A 384 23.49 2.47 -20.93
N MET A 385 22.35 3.10 -20.60
CA MET A 385 21.84 4.26 -21.33
C MET A 385 22.81 5.45 -21.25
N TYR A 386 23.43 5.72 -20.09
CA TYR A 386 24.50 6.72 -19.99
C TYR A 386 25.65 6.43 -20.96
N TYR A 387 26.15 5.19 -21.01
CA TYR A 387 27.18 4.79 -21.98
C TYR A 387 26.70 4.86 -23.44
N SER A 388 25.41 4.65 -23.70
CA SER A 388 24.85 4.78 -25.07
C SER A 388 24.93 6.21 -25.60
N LYS A 389 24.81 7.21 -24.71
CA LYS A 389 24.88 8.64 -25.06
C LYS A 389 26.31 9.19 -25.04
N MET A 390 27.29 8.39 -24.60
CA MET A 390 28.71 8.74 -24.67
C MET A 390 29.20 8.78 -26.13
N PRO A 391 30.12 9.69 -26.49
CA PRO A 391 30.76 9.67 -27.81
C PRO A 391 31.37 8.30 -28.13
N SER A 392 31.20 7.83 -29.37
CA SER A 392 31.65 6.49 -29.80
C SER A 392 33.12 6.23 -29.46
N GLN A 393 34.00 7.18 -29.80
CA GLN A 393 35.44 7.07 -29.52
C GLN A 393 35.74 6.86 -28.03
N GLN A 394 35.09 7.65 -27.16
CA GLN A 394 35.30 7.54 -25.70
C GLN A 394 34.80 6.20 -25.16
N ARG A 395 33.68 5.70 -25.70
CA ARG A 395 33.13 4.40 -25.35
C ARG A 395 34.06 3.26 -25.79
N ASP A 396 34.59 3.32 -27.01
CA ASP A 396 35.49 2.30 -27.56
C ASP A 396 36.83 2.27 -26.80
N ASP A 397 37.35 3.44 -26.42
CA ASP A 397 38.56 3.56 -25.60
C ASP A 397 38.35 3.01 -24.18
N LEU A 398 37.18 3.26 -23.58
CA LEU A 398 36.80 2.69 -22.28
C LEU A 398 36.66 1.17 -22.34
N GLU A 399 36.00 0.65 -23.38
CA GLU A 399 35.85 -0.79 -23.57
C GLU A 399 37.20 -1.49 -23.71
N ARG A 400 38.11 -0.93 -24.54
CA ARG A 400 39.48 -1.45 -24.70
C ARG A 400 40.27 -1.42 -23.40
N THR A 401 40.12 -0.34 -22.62
CA THR A 401 40.77 -0.20 -21.31
C THR A 401 40.29 -1.25 -20.32
N LEU A 402 38.98 -1.52 -20.28
CA LEU A 402 38.39 -2.55 -19.43
C LEU A 402 38.84 -3.95 -19.85
N ALA A 403 38.82 -4.26 -21.15
CA ALA A 403 39.28 -5.55 -21.68
C ALA A 403 40.75 -5.82 -21.29
N LEU A 404 41.64 -4.85 -21.51
CA LEU A 404 43.05 -4.95 -21.11
C LEU A 404 43.20 -5.13 -19.59
N SER A 405 42.42 -4.40 -18.79
CA SER A 405 42.45 -4.51 -17.33
C SER A 405 42.04 -5.91 -16.86
N ILE A 406 41.06 -6.52 -17.53
CA ILE A 406 40.60 -7.88 -17.24
C ILE A 406 41.66 -8.92 -17.64
N GLU A 407 42.27 -8.78 -18.80
CA GLU A 407 43.31 -9.69 -19.29
C GLU A 407 44.58 -9.66 -18.42
N THR A 408 44.93 -8.48 -17.92
CA THR A 408 46.16 -8.25 -17.13
C THR A 408 45.93 -8.30 -15.63
N ILE A 409 44.72 -8.58 -15.15
CA ILE A 409 44.39 -8.46 -13.72
C ILE A 409 45.30 -9.33 -12.84
N GLU A 410 45.69 -10.51 -13.31
CA GLU A 410 46.56 -11.45 -12.58
C GLU A 410 48.02 -10.97 -12.45
N GLN A 411 48.39 -9.92 -13.17
CA GLN A 411 49.71 -9.29 -13.08
C GLN A 411 49.79 -8.27 -11.92
N GLN A 412 48.67 -8.02 -11.23
CA GLN A 412 48.59 -7.12 -10.08
C GLN A 412 48.70 -7.89 -8.76
N TRP A 413 49.16 -7.19 -7.72
CA TRP A 413 49.31 -7.77 -6.38
C TRP A 413 47.99 -7.66 -5.59
N PHE A 414 47.50 -8.79 -5.07
CA PHE A 414 46.31 -8.87 -4.22
C PHE A 414 46.65 -9.54 -2.89
N LYS A 415 45.90 -9.24 -1.83
CA LYS A 415 46.13 -9.88 -0.52
C LYS A 415 45.60 -11.31 -0.48
N SER A 416 44.66 -11.65 -1.36
CA SER A 416 44.08 -12.99 -1.47
C SER A 416 43.52 -13.27 -2.87
N ALA A 417 43.29 -14.55 -3.18
CA ALA A 417 42.59 -14.96 -4.40
C ALA A 417 41.16 -14.39 -4.46
N THR A 418 40.47 -14.27 -3.33
CA THR A 418 39.12 -13.69 -3.25
C THR A 418 39.10 -12.22 -3.68
N GLU A 419 40.10 -11.44 -3.29
CA GLU A 419 40.23 -10.04 -3.74
C GLU A 419 40.46 -9.95 -5.26
N LEU A 420 41.33 -10.81 -5.80
CA LEU A 420 41.56 -10.90 -7.25
C LEU A 420 40.26 -11.22 -8.01
N ILE A 421 39.55 -12.27 -7.57
CA ILE A 421 38.28 -12.69 -8.19
C ILE A 421 37.26 -11.56 -8.11
N THR A 422 37.18 -10.86 -6.97
CA THR A 422 36.27 -9.74 -6.76
C THR A 422 36.55 -8.58 -7.71
N GLU A 423 37.81 -8.16 -7.87
CA GLU A 423 38.15 -7.07 -8.78
C GLU A 423 37.93 -7.46 -10.24
N ARG A 424 38.28 -8.70 -10.63
CA ARG A 424 38.02 -9.20 -11.98
C ARG A 424 36.52 -9.17 -12.31
N ASN A 425 35.67 -9.66 -11.40
CA ASN A 425 34.22 -9.68 -11.60
C ASN A 425 33.61 -8.28 -11.59
N ARG A 426 34.15 -7.35 -10.81
CA ARG A 426 33.78 -5.93 -10.87
C ARG A 426 34.06 -5.31 -12.24
N LEU A 427 35.25 -5.57 -12.79
CA LEU A 427 35.62 -5.13 -14.13
C LEU A 427 34.69 -5.73 -15.21
N LEU A 428 34.42 -7.03 -15.15
CA LEU A 428 33.48 -7.70 -16.07
C LEU A 428 32.07 -7.12 -15.96
N SER A 429 31.60 -6.82 -14.75
CA SER A 429 30.28 -6.21 -14.53
C SER A 429 30.19 -4.83 -15.16
N ARG A 430 31.26 -4.01 -15.09
CA ARG A 430 31.33 -2.71 -15.78
C ARG A 430 31.45 -2.87 -17.30
N GLN A 431 32.28 -3.80 -17.79
CA GLN A 431 32.42 -4.08 -19.22
C GLN A 431 31.06 -4.44 -19.84
N ARG A 432 30.30 -5.33 -19.21
CA ARG A 432 28.94 -5.73 -19.64
C ARG A 432 28.03 -4.52 -19.89
N LEU A 433 28.09 -3.47 -19.05
CA LEU A 433 27.28 -2.27 -19.22
C LEU A 433 27.76 -1.37 -20.35
N VAL A 434 29.07 -1.28 -20.58
CA VAL A 434 29.65 -0.52 -21.71
C VAL A 434 29.29 -1.20 -23.04
N GLU A 435 29.44 -2.52 -23.11
CA GLU A 435 29.07 -3.32 -24.28
C GLU A 435 27.57 -3.21 -24.59
N HIS A 436 26.72 -3.25 -23.55
CA HIS A 436 25.28 -3.04 -23.71
C HIS A 436 24.96 -1.62 -24.16
N GLY A 437 25.62 -0.60 -23.59
CA GLY A 437 25.49 0.79 -24.04
C GLY A 437 25.84 0.99 -25.52
N ARG A 438 26.86 0.29 -26.03
CA ARG A 438 27.20 0.27 -27.46
C ARG A 438 26.09 -0.34 -28.31
N ARG A 439 25.47 -1.45 -27.86
CA ARG A 439 24.32 -2.06 -28.54
C ARG A 439 23.12 -1.12 -28.54
N LEU A 440 22.78 -0.52 -27.41
CA LEU A 440 21.69 0.45 -27.27
C LEU A 440 21.89 1.68 -28.17
N ALA A 441 23.12 2.15 -28.34
CA ALA A 441 23.44 3.25 -29.27
C ALA A 441 23.27 2.87 -30.76
N SER A 442 23.13 1.57 -31.05
CA SER A 442 22.89 1.01 -32.39
C SER A 442 21.42 0.54 -32.54
N ASP A 443 20.50 1.15 -31.79
CA ASP A 443 19.06 0.86 -31.78
C ASP A 443 18.68 -0.57 -31.34
N TYR A 444 19.49 -1.20 -30.49
CA TYR A 444 19.15 -2.48 -29.88
C TYR A 444 17.94 -2.34 -28.93
N ALA A 445 16.95 -3.23 -29.07
CA ALA A 445 15.64 -3.08 -28.43
C ALA A 445 15.59 -3.56 -26.97
N GLU A 446 16.48 -4.45 -26.53
CA GLU A 446 16.41 -5.03 -25.19
C GLU A 446 16.91 -4.04 -24.13
N PRO A 447 16.08 -3.67 -23.13
CA PRO A 447 16.50 -2.72 -22.10
C PRO A 447 17.61 -3.27 -21.21
N LEU A 448 17.51 -4.53 -20.78
CA LEU A 448 18.50 -5.10 -19.87
C LEU A 448 19.69 -5.70 -20.62
N PRO A 449 20.91 -5.62 -20.05
CA PRO A 449 22.05 -6.32 -20.62
C PRO A 449 21.81 -7.84 -20.61
N PRO A 450 22.41 -8.58 -21.54
CA PRO A 450 22.22 -10.04 -21.63
C PRO A 450 22.58 -10.72 -20.31
N ALA A 451 22.03 -11.93 -20.11
CA ALA A 451 22.35 -12.77 -18.98
C ALA A 451 23.87 -12.95 -18.84
N ILE A 452 24.35 -12.98 -17.60
CA ILE A 452 25.77 -13.08 -17.32
C ILE A 452 26.21 -14.51 -17.64
N GLN A 453 27.05 -14.67 -18.66
CA GLN A 453 27.54 -15.97 -19.10
C GLN A 453 28.97 -16.21 -18.61
N GLN A 454 29.32 -17.48 -18.42
CA GLN A 454 30.71 -17.87 -18.19
C GLN A 454 31.51 -17.58 -19.47
N PRO A 455 32.62 -16.83 -19.40
CA PRO A 455 33.32 -16.41 -20.60
C PRO A 455 34.07 -17.57 -21.29
N ASP A 456 34.61 -18.54 -20.54
CA ASP A 456 35.27 -19.72 -21.09
C ASP A 456 35.55 -20.81 -20.01
N ALA A 457 35.96 -22.01 -20.45
CA ALA A 457 36.24 -23.17 -19.59
C ALA A 457 37.46 -23.00 -18.67
N TYR A 458 38.42 -22.16 -19.04
CA TYR A 458 39.58 -21.87 -18.21
C TYR A 458 39.19 -20.92 -17.05
N THR A 459 38.40 -19.90 -17.35
CA THR A 459 37.85 -18.96 -16.38
C THR A 459 36.95 -19.68 -15.37
N SER A 460 36.13 -20.64 -15.82
CA SER A 460 35.21 -21.37 -14.94
C SER A 460 35.94 -22.21 -13.89
N ILE A 461 37.06 -22.83 -14.27
CA ILE A 461 37.92 -23.62 -13.37
C ILE A 461 38.74 -22.70 -12.45
N ARG A 462 39.31 -21.61 -13.00
CA ARG A 462 40.28 -20.77 -12.29
C ARG A 462 39.67 -19.79 -11.30
N TYR A 463 38.45 -19.30 -11.55
CA TYR A 463 37.82 -18.27 -10.72
C TYR A 463 36.53 -18.72 -10.04
N SER A 464 36.15 -20.00 -10.13
CA SER A 464 34.95 -20.58 -9.51
C SER A 464 33.71 -19.70 -9.72
N TYR A 465 33.17 -19.73 -10.94
CA TYR A 465 32.02 -18.92 -11.29
C TYR A 465 30.75 -19.44 -10.60
N LEU A 466 30.34 -18.78 -9.53
CA LEU A 466 29.09 -19.05 -8.81
C LEU A 466 28.05 -18.03 -9.24
N ASP A 467 27.15 -18.41 -10.15
CA ASP A 467 26.00 -17.57 -10.48
C ASP A 467 24.96 -17.64 -9.36
N VAL A 468 25.10 -16.76 -8.37
CA VAL A 468 24.12 -16.60 -7.29
C VAL A 468 22.82 -15.95 -7.80
N GLN A 469 22.82 -15.43 -9.03
CA GLN A 469 21.69 -14.80 -9.70
C GLN A 469 20.93 -15.77 -10.62
N ALA A 470 21.41 -16.99 -10.83
CA ALA A 470 20.71 -18.07 -11.54
C ALA A 470 19.61 -18.70 -10.64
N SER A 471 18.49 -18.01 -10.46
CA SER A 471 17.32 -18.61 -9.79
C SER A 471 16.47 -19.42 -10.78
N ARG A 472 16.46 -20.75 -10.60
CA ARG A 472 15.38 -21.71 -10.97
C ARG A 472 14.72 -21.52 -12.35
N SER A 473 15.40 -21.91 -13.41
CA SER A 473 14.72 -22.40 -14.61
C SER A 473 14.29 -23.85 -14.37
N ASN A 474 12.99 -24.11 -14.37
CA ASN A 474 12.31 -25.41 -14.43
C ASN A 474 13.19 -26.68 -14.34
N ASP A 475 13.32 -27.25 -13.14
CA ASP A 475 13.55 -28.69 -12.99
C ASP A 475 12.20 -29.41 -13.18
N THR A 476 11.76 -29.49 -14.43
CA THR A 476 10.93 -30.59 -14.91
C THR A 476 11.63 -31.09 -16.15
N ASP A 477 11.94 -32.38 -16.12
CA ASP A 477 12.66 -33.17 -17.14
C ASP A 477 14.17 -33.27 -16.92
N ASP A 478 14.54 -34.10 -15.94
CA ASP A 478 15.54 -35.14 -16.20
C ASP A 478 15.18 -36.41 -15.42
N ASN A 479 14.46 -37.29 -16.12
CA ASN A 479 14.37 -38.71 -15.80
C ASN A 479 15.78 -39.30 -15.91
N ILE A 480 16.53 -39.31 -14.80
CA ILE A 480 17.67 -40.22 -14.69
C ILE A 480 17.12 -41.63 -14.49
N VAL A 481 17.06 -42.32 -15.62
CA VAL A 481 16.94 -43.77 -15.76
C VAL A 481 17.92 -44.44 -14.81
N GLN A 482 17.38 -45.06 -13.76
CA GLN A 482 18.08 -46.14 -13.07
C GLN A 482 18.17 -47.33 -14.04
N SER A 483 19.34 -47.55 -14.62
CA SER A 483 19.70 -48.85 -15.19
C SER A 483 20.95 -49.40 -14.50
N HIS A 484 20.71 -50.57 -13.90
CA HIS A 484 21.54 -51.45 -13.10
C HIS A 484 22.96 -51.79 -13.56
N ALA A 485 23.71 -52.27 -12.54
CA ALA A 485 24.65 -53.39 -12.53
C ALA A 485 26.10 -53.15 -12.98
N SER A 486 27.04 -53.22 -12.03
CA SER A 486 27.66 -54.48 -11.56
C SER A 486 28.40 -54.25 -10.25
#